data_AF-R6ULT4-F1
#
_entry.id   AF-R6ULT4-F1
#
_cell.length_a   1.000
_cell.length_b   1.000
_cell.length_c   1.000
_cell.angle_alpha   90.00
_cell.angle_beta   90.00
_cell.angle_gamma   90.00
#
_symmetry.space_group_name_H-M   'P 1'
#
loop_
_entity.id
_entity.type
_entity.pdbx_description
1 polymer ?
#
loop_
_entity_poly.entity_id
_entity_poly.type
_entity_poly.pdbx_seq_one_letter_code
_entity_poly.pdbx_strand_id
1 'polypeptide(L)'
;MRQRSENFYRCFYRYLEEHKFDTALTYEQVLTYLFQETGCIHASFSSKLLATVRPEMPVWDKYVLSNLGLKAPYYSCKSRFQKVLDTYQKIYDWYQTPEAQSKVAVFDANFPNVDITDVKKIDFVLWQTR
;
A
#
# COMPACT_ATOMS: atom_id res chain seq x y z
N MET A 1 -4.69 18.38 2.73
CA MET A 1 -5.27 17.01 2.68
C MET A 1 -6.75 17.17 2.32
N ARG A 2 -7.25 16.61 1.21
CA ARG A 2 -8.68 16.76 0.85
C ARG A 2 -9.48 15.68 1.57
N GLN A 3 -10.45 16.10 2.38
CA GLN A 3 -11.36 15.19 3.07
C GLN A 3 -12.15 14.35 2.04
N ARG A 4 -12.36 13.07 2.35
CA ARG A 4 -13.23 12.18 1.55
C ARG A 4 -14.68 12.28 2.03
N SER A 5 -15.61 11.69 1.29
CA SER A 5 -17.00 11.65 1.70
C SER A 5 -17.16 10.84 2.99
N GLU A 6 -18.19 11.16 3.77
CA GLU A 6 -18.55 10.39 4.95
C GLU A 6 -18.80 8.92 4.62
N ASN A 7 -19.49 8.65 3.50
CA ASN A 7 -19.71 7.28 3.02
C ASN A 7 -18.40 6.52 2.82
N PHE A 8 -17.37 7.16 2.24
CA PHE A 8 -16.07 6.53 2.08
C PHE A 8 -15.47 6.12 3.44
N TYR A 9 -15.46 7.02 4.43
CA TYR A 9 -14.89 6.70 5.74
C TYR A 9 -15.66 5.60 6.45
N ARG A 10 -17.00 5.62 6.37
CA ARG A 10 -17.85 4.57 6.92
C ARG A 10 -17.51 3.20 6.33
N CYS A 11 -17.43 3.08 5.00
CA CYS A 11 -17.08 1.83 4.35
C CYS A 11 -15.64 1.39 4.70
N PHE A 12 -14.68 2.33 4.68
CA PHE A 12 -13.27 2.04 4.99
C PHE A 12 -13.08 1.50 6.41
N TYR A 13 -13.62 2.18 7.42
CA TYR A 13 -13.43 1.77 8.81
C TYR A 13 -14.25 0.54 9.18
N ARG A 14 -15.45 0.36 8.60
CA ARG A 14 -16.22 -0.88 8.74
C ARG A 14 -15.43 -2.09 8.25
N TYR A 15 -14.88 -2.03 7.03
CA TYR A 15 -14.12 -3.14 6.46
C TYR A 15 -12.82 -3.42 7.21
N LEU A 16 -12.14 -2.36 7.65
CA LEU A 16 -10.96 -2.50 8.50
C LEU A 16 -11.29 -3.23 9.80
N GLU A 17 -12.37 -2.84 10.49
CA GLU A 17 -12.78 -3.45 11.75
C GLU A 17 -13.21 -4.92 11.57
N GLU A 18 -13.93 -5.23 10.49
CA GLU A 18 -14.36 -6.59 10.14
C GLU A 18 -13.17 -7.53 9.85
N HIS A 19 -12.11 -7.02 9.22
CA HIS A 19 -10.96 -7.81 8.76
C HIS A 19 -9.67 -7.57 9.57
N LYS A 20 -9.70 -6.87 10.72
CA LYS A 20 -8.47 -6.45 11.43
C LYS A 20 -7.54 -7.57 11.90
N PHE A 21 -8.01 -8.82 11.94
CA PHE A 21 -7.23 -10.00 12.29
C PHE A 21 -7.07 -10.99 11.12
N ASP A 22 -7.48 -10.59 9.91
CA ASP A 22 -7.44 -11.44 8.72
C ASP A 22 -6.04 -11.43 8.10
N THR A 23 -5.24 -12.44 8.46
CA THR A 23 -3.87 -12.62 7.94
C THR A 23 -3.83 -13.06 6.48
N ALA A 24 -4.97 -13.45 5.89
CA ALA A 24 -5.09 -13.83 4.48
C ALA A 24 -5.62 -12.69 3.60
N LEU A 25 -5.99 -11.54 4.19
CA LEU A 25 -6.54 -10.41 3.46
C LEU A 25 -5.60 -9.98 2.32
N THR A 26 -6.16 -9.80 1.13
CA THR A 26 -5.42 -9.43 -0.08
C THR A 26 -5.73 -8.01 -0.53
N TYR A 27 -4.82 -7.41 -1.29
CA TYR A 27 -5.03 -6.09 -1.88
C TYR A 27 -6.22 -6.04 -2.82
N GLU A 28 -6.43 -7.11 -3.59
CA GLU A 28 -7.55 -7.24 -4.52
C GLU A 28 -8.89 -7.24 -3.79
N GLN A 29 -9.01 -7.96 -2.66
CA GLN A 29 -10.23 -7.95 -1.85
C GLN A 29 -10.55 -6.55 -1.33
N VAL A 30 -9.57 -5.86 -0.75
CA VAL A 30 -9.77 -4.50 -0.22
C VAL A 30 -10.12 -3.50 -1.34
N LEU A 31 -9.43 -3.58 -2.49
CA LEU A 31 -9.68 -2.70 -3.62
C LEU A 31 -11.07 -2.93 -4.22
N THR A 32 -11.47 -4.20 -4.36
CA THR A 32 -12.77 -4.62 -4.88
C THR A 32 -13.89 -4.12 -3.98
N TYR A 33 -13.78 -4.35 -2.67
CA TYR A 33 -14.77 -3.88 -1.70
C TYR A 33 -14.96 -2.36 -1.78
N LEU A 34 -13.88 -1.58 -1.67
CA LEU A 34 -13.98 -0.13 -1.70
C LEU A 34 -14.52 0.38 -3.04
N PHE A 35 -14.19 -0.28 -4.16
CA PHE A 35 -14.71 0.06 -5.47
C PHE A 35 -16.23 -0.20 -5.57
N GLN A 36 -16.70 -1.36 -5.09
CA GLN A 36 -18.12 -1.70 -5.09
C GLN A 36 -18.95 -0.75 -4.21
N GLU A 37 -18.44 -0.37 -3.03
CA GLU A 37 -19.15 0.48 -2.08
C GLU A 37 -19.15 1.98 -2.44
N THR A 38 -18.16 2.44 -3.21
CA THR A 38 -17.96 3.89 -3.46
C THR A 38 -17.98 4.28 -4.93
N GLY A 39 -17.93 3.32 -5.85
CA GLY A 39 -17.75 3.53 -7.29
C GLY A 39 -16.36 4.08 -7.67
N CYS A 40 -15.43 4.21 -6.72
CA CYS A 40 -14.13 4.84 -6.92
C CYS A 40 -12.98 3.86 -6.64
N ILE A 41 -11.97 3.85 -7.52
CA ILE A 41 -10.76 3.04 -7.32
C ILE A 41 -9.84 3.76 -6.33
N HIS A 42 -9.79 3.26 -5.10
CA HIS A 42 -9.09 3.84 -3.96
C HIS A 42 -7.69 3.22 -3.72
N ALA A 43 -6.88 3.07 -4.77
CA ALA A 43 -5.59 2.34 -4.76
C ALA A 43 -4.72 2.56 -3.51
N SER A 44 -4.45 3.82 -3.16
CA SER A 44 -3.60 4.19 -2.02
C SER A 44 -4.26 4.01 -0.65
N PHE A 45 -5.59 4.07 -0.57
CA PHE A 45 -6.30 3.78 0.68
C PHE A 45 -6.42 2.28 0.89
N SER A 46 -6.70 1.51 -0.17
CA SER A 46 -6.75 0.05 -0.12
C SER A 46 -5.44 -0.54 0.40
N SER A 47 -4.28 -0.03 -0.05
CA SER A 47 -2.98 -0.54 0.42
C SER A 47 -2.72 -0.16 1.88
N LYS A 48 -3.22 0.99 2.34
CA LYS A 48 -3.04 1.43 3.73
C LYS A 48 -3.89 0.63 4.69
N LEU A 49 -5.14 0.32 4.30
CA LEU A 49 -5.99 -0.60 5.06
C LEU A 49 -5.29 -1.95 5.18
N LEU A 50 -4.86 -2.51 4.06
CA LEU A 50 -4.14 -3.78 4.05
C LEU A 50 -2.88 -3.73 4.92
N ALA A 51 -2.04 -2.68 4.79
CA ALA A 51 -0.80 -2.54 5.55
C ALA A 51 -1.00 -2.24 7.05
N THR A 52 -2.23 -1.92 7.48
CA THR A 52 -2.65 -1.84 8.89
C THR A 52 -3.00 -3.22 9.43
N VAL A 53 -3.70 -4.04 8.65
CA VAL A 53 -4.05 -5.43 9.03
C VAL A 53 -2.84 -6.35 8.93
N ARG A 54 -2.02 -6.16 7.91
CA ARG A 54 -0.88 -6.98 7.51
C ARG A 54 0.37 -6.10 7.34
N PRO A 55 1.13 -5.84 8.42
CA PRO A 55 2.28 -4.93 8.40
C PRO A 55 3.41 -5.34 7.44
N GLU A 56 3.41 -6.57 6.96
CA GLU A 56 4.31 -7.12 5.94
C GLU A 56 3.90 -6.78 4.49
N MET A 57 2.79 -6.08 4.29
CA MET A 57 2.33 -5.67 2.96
C MET A 57 2.69 -4.20 2.68
N PRO A 58 3.22 -3.88 1.47
CA PRO A 58 3.70 -2.54 1.16
C PRO A 58 2.56 -1.54 0.96
N VAL A 59 2.87 -0.26 1.17
CA VAL A 59 1.94 0.83 0.93
C VAL A 59 2.08 1.36 -0.50
N TRP A 60 0.94 1.54 -1.18
CA TRP A 60 0.87 2.37 -2.37
C TRP A 60 0.76 3.84 -1.93
N ASP A 61 1.79 4.63 -2.21
CA ASP A 61 1.73 6.09 -2.16
C ASP A 61 2.57 6.73 -3.29
N LYS A 62 2.50 8.06 -3.42
CA LYS A 62 3.17 8.78 -4.52
C LYS A 62 4.70 8.69 -4.45
N TYR A 63 5.29 8.65 -3.25
CA TYR A 63 6.74 8.59 -3.07
C TYR A 63 7.26 7.18 -3.30
N VAL A 64 6.54 6.15 -2.83
CA VAL A 64 6.86 4.75 -3.20
C VAL A 64 6.82 4.60 -4.72
N LEU A 65 5.73 5.03 -5.39
CA LEU A 65 5.67 4.97 -6.85
C LEU A 65 6.84 5.70 -7.52
N SER A 66 7.16 6.92 -7.07
CA SER A 66 8.24 7.73 -7.65
C SER A 66 9.61 7.07 -7.49
N ASN A 67 9.94 6.59 -6.28
CA ASN A 67 11.22 5.94 -6.00
C ASN A 67 11.38 4.63 -6.77
N LEU A 68 10.27 3.91 -7.03
CA LEU A 68 10.27 2.67 -7.80
C LEU A 68 10.17 2.92 -9.33
N GLY A 69 10.11 4.17 -9.79
CA GLY A 69 9.92 4.50 -11.21
C GLY A 69 8.56 4.08 -11.78
N LEU A 70 7.58 3.82 -10.92
CA LEU A 70 6.22 3.42 -11.28
C LEU A 70 5.30 4.63 -11.42
N LYS A 71 4.22 4.46 -12.20
CA LYS A 71 3.19 5.49 -12.38
C LYS A 71 1.81 4.93 -12.08
N ALA A 72 0.99 5.75 -11.42
CA ALA A 72 -0.42 5.44 -11.23
C ALA A 72 -1.14 5.40 -12.60
N PRO A 73 -1.98 4.38 -12.87
CA PRO A 73 -2.75 4.32 -14.10
C PRO A 73 -3.68 5.52 -14.27
N TYR A 74 -3.72 6.07 -15.50
CA TYR A 74 -4.60 7.19 -15.86
C TYR A 74 -6.08 6.88 -15.59
N TYR A 75 -6.84 7.90 -15.16
CA TYR A 75 -8.27 7.79 -14.87
C TYR A 75 -9.11 7.35 -16.07
N SER A 76 -8.72 7.73 -17.30
CA SER A 76 -9.41 7.39 -18.55
C SER A 76 -9.15 5.96 -19.05
N CYS A 77 -8.29 5.20 -18.38
CA CYS A 77 -7.95 3.85 -18.83
C CYS A 77 -9.11 2.87 -18.60
N LYS A 78 -9.61 2.23 -19.67
CA LYS A 78 -10.70 1.25 -19.58
C LYS A 78 -10.40 0.07 -18.65
N SER A 79 -9.14 -0.37 -18.58
CA SER A 79 -8.67 -1.45 -17.70
C SER A 79 -7.98 -0.94 -16.43
N ARG A 80 -8.37 0.25 -15.94
CA ARG A 80 -7.71 0.90 -14.80
C ARG A 80 -7.67 0.03 -13.54
N PHE A 81 -8.73 -0.71 -13.26
CA PHE A 81 -8.80 -1.58 -12.09
C PHE A 81 -7.68 -2.64 -12.12
N GLN A 82 -7.59 -3.40 -13.21
CA GLN A 82 -6.54 -4.40 -13.40
C GLN A 82 -5.14 -3.77 -13.34
N LYS A 83 -4.92 -2.63 -14.02
CA LYS A 83 -3.62 -1.95 -13.98
C LYS A 83 -3.23 -1.49 -12.58
N VAL A 84 -4.18 -1.21 -11.70
CA VAL A 84 -3.90 -0.90 -10.30
C VAL A 84 -3.46 -2.16 -9.55
N LEU A 85 -4.09 -3.32 -9.78
CA LEU A 85 -3.62 -4.58 -9.23
C LEU A 85 -2.19 -4.90 -9.73
N ASP A 86 -1.96 -4.80 -11.04
CA ASP A 86 -0.65 -5.08 -11.65
C ASP A 86 0.44 -4.14 -11.10
N THR A 87 0.13 -2.86 -10.93
CA THR A 87 1.10 -1.91 -10.36
C THR A 87 1.35 -2.20 -8.88
N TYR A 88 0.34 -2.62 -8.10
CA TYR A 88 0.55 -3.01 -6.71
C TYR A 88 1.42 -4.26 -6.61
N GLN A 89 1.22 -5.23 -7.50
CA GLN A 89 2.08 -6.42 -7.58
C GLN A 89 3.54 -6.03 -7.85
N LYS A 90 3.79 -5.09 -8.76
CA LYS A 90 5.16 -4.58 -9.01
C LYS A 90 5.79 -3.92 -7.79
N ILE A 91 5.00 -3.22 -6.96
CA ILE A 91 5.49 -2.68 -5.68
C ILE A 91 5.87 -3.85 -4.77
N TYR A 92 4.98 -4.82 -4.59
CA TYR A 92 5.25 -6.00 -3.77
C TYR A 92 6.53 -6.74 -4.20
N ASP A 93 6.67 -7.02 -5.49
CA ASP A 93 7.82 -7.71 -6.05
C ASP A 93 9.12 -6.92 -5.82
N TRP A 94 9.08 -5.59 -5.96
CA TRP A 94 10.25 -4.75 -5.71
C TRP A 94 10.75 -4.86 -4.25
N TYR A 95 9.84 -4.98 -3.28
CA TYR A 95 10.21 -5.13 -1.86
C TYR A 95 10.95 -6.45 -1.58
N GLN A 96 10.84 -7.43 -2.49
CA GLN A 96 11.57 -8.71 -2.41
C GLN A 96 12.97 -8.65 -3.05
N THR A 97 13.32 -7.54 -3.70
CA THR A 97 14.61 -7.42 -4.41
C THR A 97 15.78 -7.20 -3.46
N PRO A 98 17.02 -7.55 -3.86
CA PRO A 98 18.22 -7.22 -3.10
C PRO A 98 18.37 -5.70 -2.84
N GLU A 99 17.90 -4.87 -3.77
CA GLU A 99 17.92 -3.42 -3.59
C GLU A 99 17.05 -2.97 -2.41
N ALA A 100 15.86 -3.54 -2.26
CA ALA A 100 15.00 -3.27 -1.10
C ALA A 100 15.64 -3.78 0.20
N GLN A 101 16.23 -4.99 0.18
CA GLN A 101 16.92 -5.55 1.34
C GLN A 101 18.14 -4.73 1.76
N SER A 102 18.84 -4.08 0.83
CA SER A 102 19.92 -3.15 1.17
C SER A 102 19.42 -1.95 1.98
N LYS A 103 18.17 -1.50 1.78
CA LYS A 103 17.56 -0.42 2.57
C LYS A 103 17.24 -0.87 3.99
N VAL A 104 16.87 -2.13 4.19
CA VAL A 104 16.72 -2.73 5.53
C VAL A 104 18.06 -2.70 6.27
N ALA A 105 19.14 -3.15 5.62
CA ALA A 105 20.48 -3.13 6.23
C ALA A 105 20.93 -1.71 6.61
N VAL A 106 20.64 -0.71 5.77
CA VAL A 106 20.90 0.71 6.09
C VAL A 106 20.07 1.16 7.28
N PHE A 107 18.78 0.79 7.35
CA PHE A 107 17.93 1.13 8.48
C PHE A 107 18.47 0.52 9.78
N ASP A 108 18.73 -0.78 9.80
CA ASP A 108 19.16 -1.51 11.00
C ASP A 108 20.52 -1.03 11.53
N ALA A 109 21.41 -0.59 10.63
CA ALA A 109 22.68 0.03 11.02
C ALA A 109 22.51 1.39 11.72
N ASN A 110 21.48 2.17 11.37
CA ASN A 110 21.20 3.48 11.96
C ASN A 110 20.27 3.39 13.19
N PHE A 111 19.40 2.39 13.22
CA PHE A 111 18.37 2.19 14.25
C PHE A 111 18.39 0.73 14.75
N PRO A 112 19.40 0.34 15.53
CA PRO A 112 19.51 -1.03 16.02
C PRO A 112 18.39 -1.36 17.02
N ASN A 113 17.98 -2.64 17.05
CA ASN A 113 16.99 -3.19 18.00
C ASN A 113 15.55 -2.64 17.88
N VAL A 114 15.13 -2.22 16.68
CA VAL A 114 13.74 -1.82 16.42
C VAL A 114 12.92 -3.01 15.95
N ASP A 115 11.84 -3.32 16.67
CA ASP A 115 10.89 -4.39 16.33
C ASP A 115 9.77 -3.88 15.40
N ILE A 116 10.09 -3.77 14.12
CA ILE A 116 9.14 -3.50 13.04
C ILE A 116 9.45 -4.37 11.83
N THR A 117 8.45 -4.62 10.98
CA THR A 117 8.66 -5.42 9.76
C THR A 117 9.63 -4.73 8.79
N ASP A 118 10.34 -5.53 7.99
CA ASP A 118 11.25 -5.03 6.96
C ASP A 118 10.55 -4.11 5.96
N VAL A 119 9.28 -4.38 5.66
CA VAL A 119 8.45 -3.50 4.82
C VAL A 119 8.32 -2.11 5.42
N LYS A 120 8.10 -1.98 6.75
CA LYS A 120 8.04 -0.66 7.40
C LYS A 120 9.40 0.06 7.41
N LYS A 121 10.50 -0.68 7.53
CA LYS A 121 11.86 -0.12 7.40
C LYS A 121 12.09 0.43 5.99
N ILE A 122 11.72 -0.34 4.97
CA ILE A 122 11.81 0.09 3.56
C ILE A 122 10.94 1.32 3.32
N ASP A 123 9.67 1.30 3.75
CA ASP A 123 8.74 2.44 3.65
C ASP A 123 9.35 3.71 4.27
N PHE A 124 9.95 3.58 5.46
CA PHE A 124 10.60 4.70 6.15
C PHE A 124 11.73 5.31 5.31
N VAL A 125 12.61 4.46 4.76
CA VAL A 125 13.72 4.92 3.91
C VAL A 125 13.20 5.59 2.64
N LEU A 126 12.22 4.98 1.96
CA LEU A 126 11.64 5.52 0.72
C LEU A 126 10.95 6.88 0.93
N TRP A 127 10.36 7.13 2.10
CA TRP A 127 9.73 8.43 2.40
C TRP A 127 10.71 9.55 2.75
N GLN A 128 11.95 9.23 3.12
CA GLN A 128 13.02 10.21 3.30
C GLN A 128 13.61 10.67 1.96
N THR A 129 13.62 9.79 0.95
CA THR A 129 14.09 10.10 -0.41
C THR A 129 12.97 10.82 -1.19
N ARG A 130 13.02 12.17 -1.18
CA ARG A 130 12.04 13.05 -1.85
C ARG A 130 12.60 13.67 -3.12
#